data_AF-A0A935GII5-F1
#
_entry.id   AF-A0A935GII5-F1
#
_cell.length_a   1.000
_cell.length_b   1.000
_cell.length_c   1.000
_cell.angle_alpha   90.00
_cell.angle_beta   90.00
_cell.angle_gamma   90.00
#
_symmetry.space_group_name_H-M   'P 1'
#
loop_
_entity.id
_entity.type
_entity.pdbx_description
1 polymer ?
#
loop_
_entity_poly.entity_id
_entity_poly.type
_entity_poly.pdbx_seq_one_letter_code
_entity_poly.pdbx_strand_id
1 'polypeptide(L)'
;MKKSSSSKISKTDWPRVRDLKDRNIKTSAEHPEAEVKHIVRGIVRQGLKPVSPKASISLRVDSDVLEWFKSKGPGYQTRINAVLKAFKDASL
;
A
#
# COMPACT_ATOMS: atom_id res chain seq x y z
N MET A 1 -15.12 -1.25 18.81
CA MET A 1 -14.09 -0.48 19.55
C MET A 1 -13.11 0.16 18.55
N LYS A 2 -13.16 1.48 18.35
CA LYS A 2 -12.15 2.19 17.53
C LYS A 2 -10.93 2.46 18.41
N LYS A 3 -9.90 1.63 18.33
CA LYS A 3 -8.58 2.01 18.85
C LYS A 3 -7.83 2.74 17.75
N SER A 4 -7.68 4.06 17.87
CA SER A 4 -6.72 4.82 17.04
C SER A 4 -5.33 4.31 17.40
N SER A 5 -4.68 3.55 16.51
CA SER A 5 -3.40 2.88 16.80
C SER A 5 -2.21 3.85 16.89
N SER A 6 -2.45 5.15 16.73
CA SER A 6 -1.41 6.17 16.84
C SER A 6 -1.94 7.42 17.56
N SER A 7 -1.07 7.97 18.41
CA SER A 7 -1.26 9.27 19.04
C SER A 7 -1.02 10.37 18.00
N LYS A 8 -1.89 11.37 17.94
CA LYS A 8 -1.66 12.59 17.12
C LYS A 8 -0.51 13.44 17.65
N ILE A 9 -0.17 13.27 18.93
CA ILE A 9 0.92 13.98 19.59
C ILE A 9 2.16 13.10 19.50
N SER A 10 3.16 13.58 18.78
CA SER A 10 4.49 12.97 18.77
C SER A 10 5.13 13.18 20.14
N LYS A 11 5.59 12.08 20.75
CA LYS A 11 6.40 12.12 21.99
C LYS A 11 7.90 12.30 21.69
N THR A 12 8.25 12.47 20.41
CA THR A 12 9.64 12.59 19.96
C THR A 12 10.10 14.03 20.11
N ASP A 13 11.27 14.21 20.72
CA ASP A 13 11.97 15.49 20.77
C ASP A 13 12.60 15.78 19.38
N TRP A 14 11.83 16.46 18.54
CA TRP A 14 12.23 16.80 17.17
C TRP A 14 13.42 17.77 17.09
N PRO A 15 13.53 18.82 17.93
CA PRO A 15 14.72 19.67 17.96
C PRO A 15 16.01 18.88 18.16
N ARG A 16 16.05 17.99 19.17
CA ARG A 16 17.22 17.14 19.43
C ARG A 16 17.60 16.25 18.24
N VAL A 17 16.61 15.66 17.56
CA VAL A 17 16.84 14.77 16.41
C VAL A 17 17.36 15.55 15.21
N ARG A 18 16.90 16.79 15.00
CA ARG A 18 17.36 17.63 13.88
C ARG A 18 18.80 18.12 14.05
N ASP A 19 19.22 18.38 15.29
CA ASP A 19 20.58 18.86 15.58
C ASP A 19 21.61 17.73 15.71
N LEU A 20 21.15 16.46 15.78
CA LEU A 20 22.01 15.31 15.90
C LEU A 20 22.78 15.06 14.59
N LYS A 21 24.10 15.20 14.64
CA LYS A 21 24.99 14.89 13.52
C LYS A 21 25.18 13.37 13.37
N ASP A 22 25.35 12.91 12.13
CA ASP A 22 25.48 11.48 11.79
C ASP A 22 26.59 10.77 12.57
N ARG A 23 27.73 11.42 12.77
CA ARG A 23 28.86 10.90 13.57
C ARG A 23 28.52 10.57 15.03
N ASN A 24 27.43 11.14 15.56
CA ASN A 24 26.96 10.91 16.92
C ASN A 24 25.92 9.78 16.98
N ILE A 25 25.55 9.17 15.85
CA ILE A 25 24.63 8.04 15.79
C ILE A 25 25.40 6.77 16.17
N LYS A 26 24.92 6.08 17.22
CA LYS A 26 25.53 4.83 17.68
C LYS A 26 25.10 3.68 16.78
N THR A 27 26.02 3.16 15.99
CA THR A 27 25.89 1.89 15.29
C THR A 27 26.30 0.73 16.20
N SER A 28 25.57 -0.38 16.13
CA SER A 28 25.82 -1.60 16.92
C SER A 28 25.67 -2.82 16.01
N ALA A 29 26.10 -4.01 16.45
CA ALA A 29 25.93 -5.24 15.67
C ALA A 29 24.44 -5.53 15.34
N GLU A 30 23.53 -5.18 16.24
CA GLU A 30 22.07 -5.28 16.04
C GLU A 30 21.52 -4.18 15.10
N HIS A 31 22.24 -3.08 14.95
CA HIS A 31 21.82 -1.89 14.20
C HIS A 31 23.02 -1.38 13.39
N PRO A 32 23.46 -2.13 12.35
CA PRO A 32 24.60 -1.77 11.54
C PRO A 32 24.28 -0.57 10.65
N GLU A 33 25.33 0.06 10.12
CA GLU A 33 25.17 1.14 9.15
C GLU A 33 24.46 0.62 7.90
N ALA A 34 23.50 1.39 7.37
CA ALA A 34 22.72 0.96 6.23
C ALA A 34 23.60 0.93 4.97
N GLU A 35 23.88 -0.25 4.44
CA GLU A 35 24.55 -0.36 3.15
C GLU A 35 23.65 0.20 2.03
N VAL A 36 24.23 1.03 1.15
CA VAL A 36 23.53 1.64 0.01
C VAL A 36 22.81 0.59 -0.85
N LYS A 37 23.38 -0.61 -0.99
CA LYS A 37 22.77 -1.74 -1.74
C LYS A 37 21.40 -2.16 -1.20
N HIS A 38 21.17 -2.05 0.11
CA HIS A 38 19.88 -2.34 0.74
C HIS A 38 18.84 -1.23 0.48
N ILE A 39 19.29 -0.01 0.19
CA ILE A 39 18.45 1.16 -0.10
C ILE A 39 18.09 1.22 -1.59
N VAL A 40 18.94 0.72 -2.49
CA VAL A 40 18.74 0.77 -3.95
C VAL A 40 17.47 0.02 -4.42
N ARG A 41 16.98 -0.97 -3.66
CA ARG A 41 15.66 -1.60 -3.91
C ARG A 41 14.47 -0.82 -3.34
N GLY A 42 14.73 0.11 -2.43
CA GLY A 42 13.76 1.06 -1.91
C GLY A 42 13.48 2.13 -2.95
N ILE A 43 12.62 1.82 -3.92
CA ILE A 43 11.96 2.87 -4.70
C ILE A 43 11.20 3.71 -3.68
N VAL A 44 11.74 4.87 -3.32
CA VAL A 44 10.95 5.92 -2.66
C VAL A 44 9.89 6.28 -3.68
N ARG A 45 8.69 5.71 -3.53
CA ARG A 45 7.52 6.05 -4.36
C ARG A 45 7.01 7.43 -3.93
N GLN A 46 7.81 8.48 -4.17
CA GLN A 46 7.32 9.85 -4.13
C GLN A 46 6.36 10.04 -5.30
N GLY A 47 5.11 10.43 -5.00
CA GLY A 47 4.14 10.77 -6.04
C GLY A 47 3.18 9.64 -6.46
N LEU A 48 2.99 8.59 -5.65
CA LEU A 48 1.80 7.74 -5.79
C LEU A 48 0.56 8.64 -5.61
N LYS A 49 -0.10 8.98 -6.72
CA LYS A 49 -1.45 9.57 -6.66
C LYS A 49 -2.29 8.63 -5.79
N PRO A 50 -2.98 9.13 -4.76
CA PRO A 50 -3.84 8.30 -3.95
C PRO A 50 -4.85 7.63 -4.88
N VAL A 51 -4.75 6.30 -5.01
CA VAL A 51 -5.71 5.53 -5.79
C VAL A 51 -7.02 5.58 -5.04
N SER A 52 -8.08 6.05 -5.69
CA SER A 52 -9.41 6.07 -5.09
C SER A 52 -9.76 4.66 -4.59
N PRO A 53 -10.20 4.51 -3.33
CA PRO A 53 -10.52 3.20 -2.78
C PRO A 53 -11.66 2.56 -3.58
N LYS A 54 -11.57 1.24 -3.77
CA LYS A 54 -12.67 0.48 -4.38
C LYS A 54 -13.85 0.43 -3.41
N ALA A 55 -15.05 0.66 -3.91
CA ALA A 55 -16.26 0.45 -3.13
C ALA A 55 -16.55 -1.05 -3.01
N SER A 56 -16.81 -1.52 -1.78
CA SER A 56 -17.30 -2.88 -1.54
C SER A 56 -18.81 -2.90 -1.68
N ILE A 57 -19.32 -3.59 -2.70
CA ILE A 57 -20.75 -3.73 -2.95
C ILE A 57 -21.15 -5.21 -2.96
N SER A 58 -22.41 -5.48 -2.63
CA SER A 58 -23.01 -6.79 -2.86
C SER A 58 -23.70 -6.76 -4.22
N LEU A 59 -23.20 -7.56 -5.17
CA LEU A 59 -23.71 -7.67 -6.53
C LEU A 59 -24.09 -9.13 -6.80
N ARG A 60 -25.27 -9.35 -7.39
CA ARG A 60 -25.65 -10.67 -7.90
C ARG A 60 -25.12 -10.83 -9.33
N VAL A 61 -24.51 -11.98 -9.58
CA VAL A 61 -23.95 -12.37 -10.88
C VAL A 61 -24.40 -13.82 -11.12
N ASP A 62 -24.66 -14.16 -12.38
CA ASP A 62 -25.02 -15.53 -12.75
C ASP A 62 -23.94 -16.53 -12.33
N SER A 63 -24.37 -17.73 -11.95
CA SER A 63 -23.51 -18.74 -11.35
C SER A 63 -22.43 -19.24 -12.32
N ASP A 64 -22.79 -19.43 -13.58
CA ASP A 64 -21.92 -19.86 -14.67
C ASP A 64 -20.83 -18.82 -14.96
N VAL A 65 -21.17 -17.53 -14.98
CA VAL A 65 -20.23 -16.42 -15.15
C VAL A 65 -19.25 -16.38 -13.99
N LEU A 66 -19.74 -16.50 -12.75
CA LEU A 66 -18.88 -16.50 -11.57
C LEU A 66 -17.92 -17.70 -11.55
N GLU A 67 -18.42 -18.88 -11.91
CA GLU A 67 -17.61 -20.10 -11.98
C GLU A 67 -16.54 -20.00 -13.08
N TRP A 68 -16.89 -19.47 -14.25
CA TRP A 68 -15.93 -19.21 -15.31
C TRP A 68 -14.79 -18.29 -14.85
N PHE A 69 -15.10 -17.19 -14.15
CA PHE A 69 -14.05 -16.30 -13.62
C PHE A 69 -13.19 -16.96 -12.55
N LYS A 70 -13.79 -17.78 -11.66
CA LYS A 70 -13.05 -18.55 -10.65
C LYS A 70 -12.12 -19.59 -11.28
N SER A 71 -12.53 -20.23 -12.38
CA SER A 71 -11.71 -21.21 -13.10
C SER A 71 -10.38 -20.63 -13.63
N LYS A 72 -10.30 -19.32 -13.85
CA LYS A 72 -9.07 -18.62 -14.28
C LYS A 72 -8.05 -18.40 -13.14
N GLY A 73 -8.32 -18.95 -11.96
CA GLY A 73 -7.44 -18.91 -10.81
C GLY A 73 -7.55 -17.63 -9.96
N PRO A 74 -6.57 -17.38 -9.07
CA PRO A 74 -6.63 -16.28 -8.12
C PRO A 74 -6.77 -14.91 -8.81
N GLY A 75 -7.41 -13.97 -8.14
CA GLY A 75 -7.66 -12.62 -8.67
C GLY A 75 -8.89 -12.50 -9.57
N TYR A 76 -9.81 -13.48 -9.56
CA TYR A 76 -11.04 -13.45 -10.35
C TYR A 76 -11.87 -12.16 -10.15
N GLN A 77 -11.98 -11.65 -8.91
CA GLN A 77 -12.67 -10.38 -8.62
C GLN A 77 -12.02 -9.18 -9.31
N THR A 78 -10.69 -9.16 -9.40
CA THR A 78 -9.94 -8.11 -10.11
C THR A 78 -10.23 -8.17 -11.61
N ARG A 79 -10.36 -9.37 -12.19
CA ARG A 79 -10.75 -9.55 -13.60
C ARG A 79 -12.19 -9.10 -13.85
N ILE A 80 -13.13 -9.46 -12.98
CA ILE A 80 -14.51 -8.96 -13.04
C ILE A 80 -14.53 -7.43 -13.07
N ASN A 81 -13.79 -6.80 -12.14
CA ASN A 81 -13.71 -5.33 -12.11
C ASN A 81 -13.08 -4.73 -13.38
N ALA A 82 -12.10 -5.41 -14.00
CA ALA A 82 -11.49 -4.95 -15.25
C ALA A 82 -12.50 -4.96 -16.41
N VAL A 83 -13.34 -6.00 -16.50
CA VAL A 83 -14.40 -6.08 -17.51
C VAL A 83 -15.45 -4.99 -17.31
N LEU A 84 -15.91 -4.79 -16.07
CA LEU A 84 -16.85 -3.71 -15.75
C LEU A 84 -16.29 -2.33 -16.11
N LYS A 85 -14.98 -2.12 -15.88
CA LYS A 85 -14.30 -0.89 -16.26
C LYS A 85 -14.23 -0.72 -17.78
N ALA A 86 -13.83 -1.76 -18.51
CA ALA A 86 -13.77 -1.72 -19.97
C ALA A 86 -15.14 -1.43 -20.60
N PHE A 87 -16.20 -2.07 -20.09
CA PHE A 87 -17.58 -1.80 -20.53
C PHE A 87 -17.98 -0.35 -20.27
N LYS A 88 -17.71 0.17 -19.06
CA LYS A 88 -17.97 1.56 -18.71
C LYS A 88 -17.24 2.54 -19.63
N ASP A 89 -15.95 2.31 -19.86
CA ASP A 89 -15.12 3.21 -20.68
C ASP A 89 -15.50 3.16 -22.17
N ALA A 90 -16.04 2.04 -22.67
CA ALA A 90 -16.54 1.90 -24.04
C ALA A 90 -17.98 2.40 -24.26
N SER A 91 -18.75 2.55 -23.17
CA SER A 91 -20.14 3.06 -23.22
C SER A 91 -20.21 4.58 -23.03
N LEU A 92 -19.06 5.25 -22.96
CA LEU A 92 -18.88 6.70 -22.87
C LEU A 92 -18.38 7.23 -24.21
#